data_AF-B5H8L1-F1
#
_entry.id   AF-B5H8L1-F1
#
_cell.length_a   1.000
_cell.length_b   1.000
_cell.length_c   1.000
_cell.angle_alpha   90.00
_cell.angle_beta   90.00
_cell.angle_gamma   90.00
#
_symmetry.space_group_name_H-M   'P 1'
#
loop_
_entity.id
_entity.type
_entity.pdbx_description
1 polymer ?
#
loop_
_entity_poly.entity_id
_entity_poly.type
_entity_poly.pdbx_seq_one_letter_code
_entity_poly.pdbx_strand_id
1 'polypeptide(L)'
;MRLPIECGGLPSVVTRKATGDLDGDGSPETVVAARCDAGSGTPPSGLYVLAGGRDTGPRVVATLVEPALKQSVGELAVRDRTITATLLGYSSAAVPSCCPDEQERVKWLWEGGKFVRGAQAEALGA
;
A
#
# COMPACT_ATOMS: atom_id res chain seq x y z
N MET A 1 4.25 10.72 13.39
CA MET A 1 4.77 9.84 12.33
C MET A 1 4.56 10.52 10.99
N ARG A 2 5.57 10.55 10.12
CA ARG A 2 5.48 11.10 8.77
C ARG A 2 5.70 9.97 7.77
N LEU A 3 4.79 9.83 6.81
CA LEU A 3 4.96 8.91 5.69
C LEU A 3 5.86 9.57 4.64
N PRO A 4 6.68 8.81 3.89
CA PRO A 4 7.54 9.34 2.83
C PRO A 4 6.71 9.60 1.58
N ILE A 5 5.82 10.59 1.68
CA ILE A 5 4.99 11.09 0.59
C ILE A 5 5.11 12.61 0.55
N GLU A 6 5.49 13.13 -0.62
CA GLU A 6 5.67 14.55 -0.86
C GLU A 6 4.43 15.12 -1.53
N CYS A 7 3.67 15.92 -0.78
CA CYS A 7 2.39 16.48 -1.23
C CYS A 7 2.44 17.97 -1.59
N GLY A 8 3.64 18.55 -1.68
CA GLY A 8 3.81 19.93 -2.17
C GLY A 8 3.04 20.98 -1.37
N GLY A 9 2.88 20.78 -0.05
CA GLY A 9 2.11 21.66 0.83
C GLY A 9 0.68 21.21 1.11
N LEU A 10 0.14 20.23 0.36
CA LEU A 10 -1.12 19.58 0.72
C LEU A 10 -0.92 18.58 1.87
N PRO A 11 -1.96 18.34 2.69
CA PRO A 11 -1.92 17.26 3.66
C PRO A 11 -1.94 15.89 2.95
N SER A 12 -1.38 14.87 3.61
CA SER A 12 -1.53 13.47 3.21
C SER A 12 -2.68 12.83 3.98
N VAL A 13 -3.44 11.95 3.34
CA VAL A 13 -4.52 11.17 3.93
C VAL A 13 -4.25 9.67 3.81
N VAL A 14 -4.55 8.92 4.87
CA VAL A 14 -4.56 7.45 4.85
C VAL A 14 -5.89 6.98 4.27
N THR A 15 -5.86 6.24 3.17
CA THR A 15 -7.06 5.75 2.48
C THR A 15 -7.41 4.31 2.84
N ARG A 16 -6.42 3.50 3.22
CA ARG A 16 -6.56 2.11 3.66
C ARG A 16 -5.57 1.79 4.76
N LYS A 17 -5.95 0.86 5.63
CA LYS A 17 -5.10 0.34 6.71
C LYS A 17 -5.43 -1.13 6.97
N ALA A 18 -4.40 -1.94 7.18
CA ALA A 18 -4.50 -3.30 7.68
C ALA A 18 -3.36 -3.57 8.67
N THR A 19 -3.55 -4.51 9.60
CA THR A 19 -2.59 -4.82 10.67
C THR A 19 -2.46 -6.33 10.83
N GLY A 20 -1.26 -6.80 11.13
CA GLY A 20 -0.97 -8.20 11.45
C GLY A 20 0.52 -8.39 11.69
N ASP A 21 0.88 -9.49 12.33
CA ASP A 21 2.28 -9.91 12.48
C ASP A 21 2.79 -10.40 11.12
N LEU A 22 3.62 -9.60 10.45
CA LEU A 22 4.05 -9.84 9.07
C LEU A 22 5.40 -10.55 9.02
N ASP A 23 6.28 -10.29 9.97
CA ASP A 23 7.61 -10.90 10.03
C ASP A 23 7.68 -12.15 10.93
N GLY A 24 6.65 -12.39 11.75
CA GLY A 24 6.50 -13.55 12.62
C GLY A 24 7.16 -13.39 13.99
N ASP A 25 7.47 -12.16 14.41
CA ASP A 25 8.13 -11.89 15.70
C ASP A 25 7.15 -11.77 16.89
N GLY A 26 5.85 -11.83 16.62
CA GLY A 26 4.77 -11.71 17.61
C GLY A 26 4.28 -10.28 17.86
N SER A 27 4.94 -9.27 17.30
CA SER A 27 4.48 -7.88 17.26
C SER A 27 3.70 -7.63 15.96
N PRO A 28 2.59 -6.86 16.01
CA PRO A 28 1.85 -6.54 14.79
C PRO A 28 2.44 -5.34 14.06
N GLU A 29 2.67 -5.49 12.76
CA GLU A 29 2.95 -4.39 11.83
C GLU A 29 1.64 -3.80 11.30
N THR A 30 1.71 -2.55 10.86
CA THR A 30 0.59 -1.86 10.22
C THR A 30 0.95 -1.49 8.79
N VAL A 31 0.13 -1.90 7.83
CA VAL A 31 0.21 -1.51 6.43
C VAL A 31 -0.75 -0.37 6.16
N VAL A 32 -0.27 0.74 5.61
CA VAL A 32 -1.10 1.90 5.26
C VAL A 32 -0.94 2.28 3.80
N ALA A 33 -2.07 2.49 3.11
CA ALA A 33 -2.08 3.22 1.86
C ALA A 33 -2.34 4.69 2.15
N ALA A 34 -1.52 5.57 1.60
CA ALA A 34 -1.69 7.01 1.76
C ALA A 34 -1.46 7.74 0.45
N ARG A 35 -2.16 8.87 0.28
CA ARG A 35 -2.03 9.75 -0.87
C ARG A 35 -2.16 11.20 -0.44
N CYS A 36 -1.81 12.12 -1.33
CA CYS A 36 -2.10 13.54 -1.10
C CYS A 36 -3.61 13.79 -1.13
N ASP A 37 -4.08 14.63 -0.23
CA ASP A 37 -5.48 15.04 -0.15
C ASP A 37 -5.77 16.13 -1.20
N ALA A 38 -5.65 15.73 -2.46
CA ALA A 38 -6.03 16.57 -3.59
C ALA A 38 -7.52 16.35 -3.89
N GLY A 39 -8.28 17.44 -4.00
CA GLY A 39 -9.75 17.40 -4.15
C GLY A 39 -10.28 16.86 -5.47
N SER A 40 -9.41 16.47 -6.43
CA SER A 40 -9.83 16.00 -7.75
C SER A 40 -8.94 14.86 -8.28
N GLY A 41 -9.54 13.95 -9.05
CA GLY A 41 -8.86 12.82 -9.70
C GLY A 41 -8.58 11.66 -8.75
N THR A 42 -7.65 10.78 -9.13
CA THR A 42 -7.18 9.67 -8.31
C THR A 42 -5.69 9.84 -8.02
N PRO A 43 -5.31 10.63 -6.98
CA PRO A 43 -3.91 10.87 -6.67
C PRO A 43 -3.17 9.54 -6.41
N PRO A 44 -1.93 9.41 -6.91
CA PRO A 44 -1.11 8.23 -6.65
C PRO A 44 -0.98 7.96 -5.15
N SER A 45 -1.02 6.68 -4.80
CA SER A 45 -0.87 6.23 -3.43
C SER A 45 0.53 5.66 -3.22
N GLY A 46 1.10 5.90 -2.04
CA GLY A 46 2.15 5.06 -1.50
C GLY A 46 1.55 3.97 -0.62
N LEU A 47 2.17 2.79 -0.59
CA LEU A 47 1.81 1.69 0.31
C LEU A 47 3.00 1.39 1.21
N TYR A 48 2.84 1.58 2.52
CA TYR A 48 3.93 1.54 3.49
C TYR A 48 3.66 0.51 4.57
N VAL A 49 4.71 -0.17 5.02
CA VAL A 49 4.69 -1.03 6.21
C VAL A 49 5.31 -0.27 7.36
N LEU A 50 4.60 -0.24 8.47
CA LEU A 50 4.96 0.44 9.70
C LEU A 50 5.20 -0.59 10.79
N ALA A 51 6.32 -0.47 11.48
CA ALA A 51 6.60 -1.22 12.71
C ALA A 51 6.86 -0.24 13.86
N GLY A 52 6.60 -0.66 15.08
CA GLY A 52 6.91 0.12 16.27
C GLY A 52 6.85 -0.74 17.52
N GLY A 53 7.89 -0.67 18.35
CA GLY A 53 7.84 -1.24 19.70
C GLY A 53 6.96 -0.38 20.62
N ARG A 54 6.48 -0.95 21.73
CA ARG A 54 5.60 -0.27 22.71
C ARG A 54 6.09 1.14 23.13
N ASP A 55 7.40 1.37 23.14
CA ASP A 55 8.03 2.59 23.64
C ASP A 55 8.53 3.54 22.52
N THR A 56 8.50 3.09 21.26
CA THR A 56 8.95 3.89 20.11
C THR A 56 7.79 4.10 19.16
N GLY A 57 7.52 5.35 18.81
CA GLY A 57 6.47 5.67 17.84
C GLY A 57 6.65 4.89 16.52
N PRO A 58 5.57 4.67 15.77
CA PRO A 58 5.62 3.88 14.55
C PRO A 58 6.57 4.51 13.51
N ARG A 59 7.38 3.66 12.87
CA ARG A 59 8.33 4.02 11.82
C ARG A 59 8.07 3.20 10.56
N VAL A 60 8.36 3.78 9.40
CA VAL A 60 8.31 3.06 8.13
C VAL A 60 9.47 2.08 8.05
N VAL A 61 9.16 0.80 7.80
CA VAL A 61 10.15 -0.26 7.63
C VAL A 61 10.21 -0.79 6.20
N ALA A 62 9.16 -0.54 5.39
CA ALA A 62 9.16 -0.83 3.97
C ALA A 62 8.22 0.09 3.18
N THR A 63 8.57 0.34 1.93
CA THR A 63 7.67 0.91 0.91
C THR A 63 7.38 -0.17 -0.13
N LEU A 64 6.12 -0.60 -0.24
CA LEU A 64 5.68 -1.66 -1.14
C LEU A 64 5.24 -1.11 -2.51
N VAL A 65 4.68 0.10 -2.50
CA VAL A 65 4.29 0.85 -3.69
C VAL A 65 4.80 2.27 -3.52
N GLU A 66 5.64 2.70 -4.45
CA GLU A 66 6.14 4.07 -4.52
C GLU A 66 5.11 4.98 -5.19
N PRO A 67 4.81 6.19 -4.65
CA PRO A 67 3.88 7.13 -5.30
C PRO A 67 4.26 7.46 -6.75
N ALA A 68 5.55 7.41 -7.09
CA ALA A 68 6.08 7.65 -8.43
C ALA A 68 5.58 6.63 -9.48
N LEU A 69 5.09 5.46 -9.07
CA LEU A 69 4.51 4.45 -9.97
C LEU A 69 3.13 4.86 -10.51
N LYS A 70 2.56 5.99 -10.04
CA LYS A 70 1.26 6.52 -10.49
C LYS A 70 0.09 5.55 -10.33
N GLN A 71 0.22 4.61 -9.41
CA GLN A 71 -0.83 3.66 -9.04
C GLN A 71 -1.62 4.17 -7.84
N SER A 72 -2.87 3.76 -7.73
CA SER A 72 -3.66 3.92 -6.50
C SER A 72 -3.97 2.58 -5.88
N VAL A 73 -4.17 2.56 -4.55
CA VAL A 73 -4.44 1.32 -3.81
C VAL A 73 -5.94 1.23 -3.51
N GLY A 74 -6.56 0.15 -3.99
CA GLY A 74 -7.96 -0.20 -3.79
C GLY A 74 -8.16 -1.01 -2.51
N GLU A 75 -8.50 -2.29 -2.65
CA GLU A 75 -8.58 -3.21 -1.50
C GLU A 75 -7.21 -3.42 -0.87
N LEU A 76 -7.17 -3.59 0.45
CA LEU A 76 -5.97 -3.88 1.22
C LEU A 76 -6.34 -4.80 2.38
N ALA A 77 -5.61 -5.90 2.53
CA ALA A 77 -5.78 -6.84 3.64
C ALA A 77 -4.45 -7.45 4.07
N VAL A 78 -4.43 -7.91 5.33
CA VAL A 78 -3.37 -8.75 5.87
C VAL A 78 -4.03 -10.03 6.37
N ARG A 79 -3.54 -11.19 5.91
CA ARG A 79 -3.97 -12.53 6.34
C ARG A 79 -2.80 -13.49 6.27
N ASP A 80 -2.61 -14.33 7.29
CA ASP A 80 -1.55 -15.34 7.33
C ASP A 80 -0.17 -14.78 6.93
N ARG A 81 0.20 -13.64 7.53
CA ARG A 81 1.46 -12.89 7.27
C ARG A 81 1.63 -12.41 5.82
N THR A 82 0.58 -12.48 5.02
CA THR A 82 0.53 -12.05 3.63
C THR A 82 -0.22 -10.74 3.53
N ILE A 83 0.41 -9.75 2.90
CA ILE A 83 -0.25 -8.51 2.50
C ILE A 83 -0.85 -8.74 1.12
N THR A 84 -2.12 -8.40 0.92
CA THR A 84 -2.77 -8.41 -0.40
C THR A 84 -3.34 -7.05 -0.71
N ALA A 85 -3.18 -6.59 -1.95
CA ALA A 85 -3.79 -5.33 -2.39
C ALA A 85 -4.26 -5.40 -3.84
N THR A 86 -5.23 -4.55 -4.16
CA THR A 86 -5.62 -4.25 -5.53
C THR A 86 -4.95 -2.93 -5.95
N LEU A 87 -4.10 -2.97 -6.96
CA LEU A 87 -3.47 -1.78 -7.55
C LEU A 87 -4.27 -1.34 -8.77
N LEU A 88 -4.57 -0.05 -8.86
CA LEU A 88 -5.26 0.55 -9.99
C LEU A 88 -4.28 1.45 -10.76
N GLY A 89 -4.17 1.22 -12.07
CA GLY A 89 -3.23 1.88 -12.97
C GLY A 89 -3.91 2.47 -14.21
N TYR A 90 -3.09 2.91 -15.14
CA TYR A 90 -3.54 3.55 -16.38
C TYR A 90 -2.80 2.93 -17.56
N SER A 91 -3.54 2.40 -18.52
CA SER A 91 -2.98 1.76 -19.72
C SER A 91 -2.25 2.75 -20.62
N SER A 92 -2.63 4.03 -20.57
CA SER A 92 -2.00 5.11 -21.33
C SER A 92 -2.30 6.49 -20.74
N ALA A 93 -1.56 7.50 -21.20
CA ALA A 93 -1.79 8.90 -20.83
C ALA A 93 -3.12 9.49 -21.37
N ALA A 94 -3.81 8.78 -22.28
CA ALA A 94 -5.10 9.22 -22.81
C ALA A 94 -6.26 8.91 -21.85
N VAL A 95 -6.05 8.03 -20.87
CA VAL A 95 -7.07 7.65 -19.89
C VAL A 95 -7.31 8.81 -18.91
N PRO A 96 -8.57 9.25 -18.71
CA PRO A 96 -8.87 10.33 -17.76
C PRO A 96 -8.41 10.01 -16.33
N SER A 97 -7.81 10.97 -15.64
CA SER A 97 -7.27 10.78 -14.27
C SER A 97 -8.32 10.48 -13.20
N CYS A 98 -9.62 10.59 -13.51
CA CYS A 98 -10.69 10.11 -12.63
C CYS A 98 -10.79 8.59 -12.58
N CYS A 99 -10.26 7.93 -13.60
CA CYS A 99 -10.79 6.66 -14.06
C CYS A 99 -9.66 5.71 -14.48
N PRO A 100 -8.86 5.19 -13.52
CA PRO A 100 -7.91 4.11 -13.77
C PRO A 100 -8.59 2.95 -14.51
N ASP A 101 -7.96 2.43 -15.56
CA ASP A 101 -8.50 1.37 -16.43
C ASP A 101 -7.70 0.06 -16.35
N GLU A 102 -6.62 0.04 -15.57
CA GLU A 102 -5.87 -1.18 -15.25
C GLU A 102 -6.11 -1.58 -13.80
N GLN A 103 -6.16 -2.90 -13.58
CA GLN A 103 -6.26 -3.49 -12.25
C GLN A 103 -5.32 -4.67 -12.12
N GLU A 104 -4.56 -4.71 -11.03
CA GLU A 104 -3.69 -5.82 -10.69
C GLU A 104 -3.91 -6.24 -9.23
N ARG A 105 -4.09 -7.55 -9.00
CA ARG A 105 -4.10 -8.11 -7.63
C ARG A 105 -2.72 -8.65 -7.29
N VAL A 106 -2.17 -8.15 -6.20
CA VAL A 106 -0.80 -8.41 -5.79
C VAL A 106 -0.74 -8.87 -4.35
N LYS A 107 0.31 -9.62 -4.04
CA LYS A 107 0.64 -10.00 -2.67
C LYS A 107 2.08 -9.72 -2.33
N TRP A 108 2.34 -9.50 -1.05
CA TRP A 108 3.69 -9.45 -0.49
C TRP A 108 3.81 -10.40 0.69
N LEU A 109 4.96 -11.07 0.75
CA LEU A 109 5.37 -11.94 1.84
C LEU A 109 6.71 -11.46 2.39
N TRP A 110 6.89 -11.57 3.70
CA TRP A 110 8.18 -11.34 4.31
C TRP A 110 9.09 -12.56 4.09
N GLU A 111 10.21 -12.33 3.40
CA GLU A 111 11.22 -13.35 3.11
C GLU A 111 12.61 -12.80 3.41
N GLY A 112 13.28 -13.35 4.42
CA GLY A 112 14.69 -13.09 4.69
C GLY A 112 15.04 -11.60 4.88
N GLY A 113 14.17 -10.82 5.55
CA GLY A 113 14.46 -9.41 5.86
C GLY A 113 13.82 -8.39 4.91
N LYS A 114 13.00 -8.82 3.94
CA LYS A 114 12.33 -7.92 2.99
C LYS A 114 10.97 -8.46 2.56
N PHE A 115 10.11 -7.56 2.10
CA PHE A 115 8.85 -7.93 1.44
C PHE A 115 9.09 -8.25 -0.03
N VAL A 116 8.71 -9.45 -0.46
CA VAL A 116 8.80 -9.91 -1.86
C VAL A 116 7.41 -9.86 -2.49
N ARG A 117 7.29 -9.13 -3.61
CA ARG A 117 6.04 -9.00 -4.38
C ARG A 117 5.82 -10.23 -5.25
N GLY A 118 4.59 -10.71 -5.31
CA GLY A 118 4.12 -11.70 -6.27
C GLY A 118 2.70 -11.40 -6.75
N ALA A 119 2.27 -12.10 -7.80
CA ALA A 119 0.89 -12.06 -8.25
C ALA A 119 -0.01 -12.74 -7.20
N GLN A 120 -1.17 -12.14 -6.93
CA GLN A 120 -2.24 -12.83 -6.22
C GLN A 120 -3.04 -13.61 -7.26
N ALA A 121 -3.07 -14.94 -7.13
CA ALA A 121 -3.97 -15.75 -7.94
C ALA A 121 -5.41 -15.28 -7.68
N GLU A 122 -6.21 -15.16 -8.74
CA GLU A 122 -7.65 -15.01 -8.56
C GLU A 122 -8.13 -16.21 -7.75
N ALA A 123 -8.81 -15.96 -6.64
CA ALA A 123 -9.47 -17.04 -5.93
C ALA A 123 -10.52 -17.60 -6.91
N LEU A 124 -10.28 -18.79 -7.44
CA LEU A 124 -11.30 -19.59 -8.10
C LEU A 124 -12.41 -19.77 -7.05
N GLY A 125 -13.49 -19.00 -7.20
CA GLY A 125 -14.67 -19.14 -6.37
C GLY A 125 -15.15 -20.58 -6.43
N ALA A 126 -15.23 -21.21 -5.26
CA ALA A 126 -15.95 -22.47 -5.06
C ALA A 126 -17.37 -22.16 -4.60
#